data_AF-C9RMK9-F1
#
_entry.id   AF-C9RMK9-F1
#
_cell.length_a   1.000
_cell.length_b   1.000
_cell.length_c   1.000
_cell.angle_alpha   90.00
_cell.angle_beta   90.00
_cell.angle_gamma   90.00
#
_symmetry.space_group_name_H-M   'P 1'
#
loop_
_entity.id
_entity.type
_entity.pdbx_description
1 polymer ?
#
loop_
_entity_poly.entity_id
_entity_poly.type
_entity_poly.pdbx_seq_one_letter_code
_entity_poly.pdbx_strand_id
1 'polypeptide(L)'
;MKLERDSNCSSCAACANICARSAITMRLDDKGFYRPVIDTDKCIFCGTCEQVCPWTNVVSNPNECFNEPRTVAAFAKNDSIRLESSSGGIFTMYHPEMDDNKGTSVVLLNSNHGKTLFDSIADKIVQCESKLEYAIEGNPCIVRSSNPHPKRAEFFANLDKCSMDDLINKYSPYPSFPKRMYH
;
A
#
# COMPACT_ATOMS: atom_id res chain seq x y z
N MET A 1 -19.81 20.92 1.19
CA MET A 1 -19.07 20.24 0.10
C MET A 1 -18.30 19.10 0.73
N LYS A 2 -18.56 17.84 0.33
CA LYS A 2 -18.12 16.64 1.09
C LYS A 2 -16.62 16.36 1.04
N LEU A 3 -15.90 17.04 0.14
CA LEU A 3 -14.49 16.76 -0.13
C LEU A 3 -13.51 17.42 0.86
N GLU A 4 -13.93 18.47 1.57
CA GLU A 4 -13.04 19.11 2.53
C GLU A 4 -12.90 18.24 3.78
N ARG A 5 -11.73 17.60 3.90
CA ARG A 5 -11.25 16.94 5.13
C ARG A 5 -12.02 15.68 5.54
N ASP A 6 -12.54 14.93 4.57
CA ASP A 6 -13.03 13.59 4.88
C ASP A 6 -11.83 12.71 5.33
N SER A 7 -11.93 12.13 6.52
CA SER A 7 -10.96 11.18 7.06
C SER A 7 -10.80 9.95 6.17
N ASN A 8 -11.79 9.65 5.33
CA ASN A 8 -11.79 8.52 4.40
C ASN A 8 -11.04 8.83 3.10
N CYS A 9 -10.52 10.04 2.91
CA CYS A 9 -9.80 10.39 1.69
C CYS A 9 -8.51 9.54 1.52
N SER A 10 -8.46 8.73 0.45
CA SER A 10 -7.30 7.90 0.08
C SER A 10 -6.16 8.67 -0.62
N SER A 11 -6.24 10.00 -0.69
CA SER A 11 -5.21 10.87 -1.30
C SER A 11 -4.92 10.61 -2.79
N CYS A 12 -5.85 9.98 -3.53
CA CYS A 12 -5.66 9.59 -4.94
C CYS A 12 -5.58 10.75 -5.95
N ALA A 13 -5.91 11.99 -5.53
CA ALA A 13 -5.92 13.19 -6.36
C ALA A 13 -6.87 13.18 -7.57
N ALA A 14 -7.79 12.21 -7.69
CA ALA A 14 -8.76 12.13 -8.78
C ALA A 14 -9.60 13.42 -8.91
N CYS A 15 -10.03 13.99 -7.78
CA CYS A 15 -10.77 15.24 -7.73
C CYS A 15 -9.98 16.44 -8.30
N ALA A 16 -8.67 16.52 -8.01
CA ALA A 16 -7.81 17.57 -8.53
C ALA A 16 -7.60 17.43 -10.05
N ASN A 17 -7.36 16.19 -10.52
CA ASN A 17 -7.12 15.91 -11.93
C ASN A 17 -8.34 16.17 -12.82
N ILE A 18 -9.56 15.87 -12.34
CA ILE A 18 -10.78 16.07 -13.14
C ILE A 18 -11.26 17.54 -13.14
N CYS A 19 -10.71 18.40 -12.27
CA CYS A 19 -11.18 19.77 -12.12
C CYS A 19 -10.73 20.65 -13.29
N ALA A 20 -11.62 20.90 -14.25
CA ALA A 20 -11.35 21.74 -15.42
C ALA A 20 -10.98 23.21 -15.10
N ARG A 21 -11.27 23.69 -13.88
CA ARG A 21 -10.91 25.04 -13.41
C ARG A 21 -9.61 25.09 -12.62
N SER A 22 -8.97 23.93 -12.41
CA SER A 22 -7.82 23.79 -11.50
C SER A 22 -8.07 24.43 -10.13
N ALA A 23 -9.31 24.33 -9.65
CA ALA A 23 -9.75 24.91 -8.40
C ALA A 23 -9.38 24.06 -7.17
N ILE A 24 -8.69 22.93 -7.36
CA ILE A 24 -8.38 21.98 -6.29
C ILE A 24 -6.87 21.74 -6.28
N THR A 25 -6.24 21.95 -5.12
CA THR A 25 -4.81 21.66 -4.90
C THR A 25 -4.65 20.62 -3.79
N MET A 26 -3.77 19.64 -3.98
CA MET A 26 -3.46 18.66 -2.93
C MET A 26 -2.42 19.24 -1.97
N ARG A 27 -2.73 19.28 -0.67
CA ARG A 27 -1.81 19.76 0.38
C ARG A 27 -1.67 18.75 1.50
N LEU A 28 -0.49 18.68 2.13
CA LEU A 28 -0.28 17.83 3.30
C LEU A 28 -1.10 18.35 4.49
N ASP A 29 -1.81 17.46 5.15
CA ASP A 29 -2.43 17.71 6.46
C ASP A 29 -1.40 17.56 7.60
N ASP A 30 -1.83 17.81 8.83
CA ASP A 30 -1.05 17.67 10.06
C ASP A 30 -0.55 16.23 10.30
N LYS A 31 -1.26 15.24 9.76
CA LYS A 31 -0.87 13.83 9.77
C LYS A 31 0.03 13.46 8.58
N GLY A 32 0.30 14.42 7.70
CA GLY A 32 1.19 14.29 6.56
C GLY A 32 0.62 13.43 5.43
N PHE A 33 -0.70 13.40 5.28
CA PHE A 33 -1.42 12.87 4.12
C PHE A 33 -1.88 14.01 3.20
N TYR A 34 -1.91 13.77 1.89
CA TYR A 34 -2.41 14.77 0.95
C TYR A 34 -3.94 14.86 1.01
N ARG A 35 -4.46 16.07 1.18
CA ARG A 35 -5.89 16.40 1.18
C ARG A 35 -6.20 17.44 0.11
N PRO A 36 -7.36 17.36 -0.55
CA PRO A 36 -7.79 18.39 -1.48
C PRO A 36 -8.15 19.68 -0.71
N VAL A 37 -7.63 20.80 -1.19
CA VAL A 37 -7.97 22.15 -0.75
C VAL A 37 -8.58 22.88 -1.93
N ILE A 38 -9.79 23.41 -1.75
CA ILE A 38 -10.58 24.01 -2.81
C ILE A 38 -10.46 25.53 -2.76
N ASP A 39 -10.07 26.11 -3.89
CA ASP A 39 -10.05 27.55 -4.14
C ASP A 39 -11.46 27.97 -4.60
N THR A 40 -12.20 28.60 -3.69
CA THR A 40 -13.60 29.00 -3.91
C THR A 40 -13.75 30.05 -5.01
N ASP A 41 -12.71 30.82 -5.31
CA ASP A 41 -12.76 31.88 -6.32
C ASP A 41 -12.66 31.29 -7.73
N LYS A 42 -12.02 30.13 -7.87
CA LYS A 42 -11.93 29.39 -9.15
C LYS A 42 -13.05 28.36 -9.31
N CYS A 43 -13.62 27.90 -8.21
CA CYS A 43 -14.64 26.85 -8.20
C CYS A 43 -15.96 27.37 -8.77
N ILE A 44 -16.49 26.66 -9.77
CA ILE A 44 -17.81 26.95 -10.37
C ILE A 44 -18.90 25.99 -9.87
N PHE A 45 -18.62 25.22 -8.81
CA PHE A 45 -19.55 24.27 -8.19
C PHE A 45 -20.15 23.23 -9.15
N CYS A 46 -19.37 22.74 -10.13
CA CYS A 46 -19.84 21.78 -11.14
C CYS A 46 -20.06 20.34 -10.62
N GLY A 47 -19.55 19.99 -9.43
CA GLY A 47 -19.75 18.69 -8.79
C GLY A 47 -18.93 17.52 -9.36
N THR A 48 -18.16 17.70 -10.44
CA THR A 48 -17.39 16.61 -11.08
C THR A 48 -16.37 15.95 -10.17
N CYS A 49 -15.80 16.70 -9.22
CA CYS A 49 -14.88 16.18 -8.21
C CYS A 49 -15.55 15.18 -7.25
N GLU A 50 -16.83 15.36 -6.93
CA GLU A 50 -17.62 14.42 -6.13
C GLU A 50 -18.03 13.20 -6.98
N GLN A 51 -18.27 13.40 -8.28
CA GLN A 51 -18.62 12.32 -9.21
C GLN A 51 -17.48 11.31 -9.42
N VAL A 52 -16.23 11.78 -9.46
CA VAL A 52 -15.06 10.90 -9.66
C VAL A 52 -14.57 10.24 -8.37
N CYS A 53 -15.03 10.71 -7.19
CA CYS A 53 -14.50 10.23 -5.92
C CYS A 53 -15.11 8.87 -5.55
N PRO A 54 -14.27 7.82 -5.38
CA PRO A 54 -14.75 6.46 -5.10
C PRO A 54 -15.31 6.28 -3.69
N TRP A 55 -15.14 7.27 -2.81
CA TRP A 55 -15.67 7.26 -1.45
C TRP A 55 -17.03 7.94 -1.34
N THR A 56 -17.29 8.97 -2.14
CA THR A 56 -18.61 9.64 -2.18
C THR A 56 -19.59 8.90 -3.07
N ASN A 57 -19.09 8.24 -4.11
CA ASN A 57 -19.86 7.32 -4.92
C ASN A 57 -19.41 5.92 -4.57
N VAL A 58 -20.26 5.20 -3.83
CA VAL A 58 -20.09 3.76 -3.64
C VAL A 58 -20.07 3.16 -5.04
N VAL A 59 -18.88 2.79 -5.49
CA VAL A 59 -18.75 1.96 -6.68
C VAL A 59 -19.42 0.66 -6.28
N SER A 60 -20.61 0.39 -6.82
CA SER A 60 -21.20 -0.95 -6.76
C SER A 60 -20.16 -1.86 -7.38
N ASN A 61 -19.47 -2.61 -6.53
CA ASN A 61 -18.25 -3.30 -6.90
C ASN A 61 -18.54 -4.23 -8.09
N PRO A 62 -18.10 -3.88 -9.31
CA PRO A 62 -18.44 -4.69 -10.48
C PRO A 62 -17.70 -6.04 -10.47
N ASN A 63 -16.73 -6.21 -9.55
CA ASN A 63 -15.81 -7.34 -9.52
C ASN A 63 -16.06 -8.33 -8.37
N GLU A 64 -17.17 -8.19 -7.62
CA GLU A 64 -17.52 -9.08 -6.49
C GLU A 64 -16.32 -9.34 -5.55
N CYS A 65 -15.71 -8.28 -5.03
CA CYS A 65 -14.58 -8.47 -4.12
C CYS A 65 -15.04 -9.17 -2.83
N PHE A 66 -14.25 -10.12 -2.37
CA PHE A 66 -14.58 -10.94 -1.21
C PHE A 66 -14.30 -10.18 0.09
N ASN A 67 -15.17 -10.33 1.10
CA ASN A 67 -14.85 -9.81 2.43
C ASN A 67 -13.68 -10.57 3.08
N GLU A 68 -13.48 -11.83 2.67
CA GLU A 68 -12.36 -12.68 3.08
C GLU A 68 -11.66 -13.22 1.82
N PRO A 69 -10.49 -12.67 1.43
CA PRO A 69 -9.76 -13.15 0.27
C PRO A 69 -9.15 -14.54 0.51
N ARG A 70 -9.12 -15.37 -0.55
CA ARG A 70 -8.30 -16.59 -0.55
C ARG A 70 -6.83 -16.17 -0.42
N THR A 71 -6.14 -16.73 0.56
CA THR A 71 -4.76 -16.35 0.91
C THR A 71 -3.82 -17.51 0.56
N VAL A 72 -2.80 -17.24 -0.24
CA VAL A 72 -1.91 -18.26 -0.80
C VAL A 72 -0.45 -17.83 -0.62
N ALA A 73 0.41 -18.73 -0.16
CA ALA A 73 1.86 -18.59 -0.36
C ALA A 73 2.19 -19.01 -1.78
N ALA A 74 2.91 -18.20 -2.55
CA ALA A 74 3.34 -18.59 -3.87
C ALA A 74 4.71 -18.03 -4.25
N PHE A 75 5.41 -18.77 -5.10
CA PHE A 75 6.61 -18.30 -5.80
C PHE A 75 6.71 -18.93 -7.19
N ALA A 76 7.43 -18.27 -8.10
CA ALA A 76 7.65 -18.77 -9.45
C ALA A 76 8.54 -20.02 -9.43
N LYS A 77 8.21 -21.03 -10.24
CA LYS A 77 9.09 -22.21 -10.45
C LYS A 77 10.40 -21.85 -11.16
N ASN A 78 10.42 -20.74 -11.88
CA ASN A 78 11.60 -20.26 -12.58
C ASN A 78 12.46 -19.41 -11.62
N ASP A 79 13.63 -19.93 -11.25
CA ASP A 79 14.56 -19.29 -10.31
C ASP A 79 15.08 -17.93 -10.80
N SER A 80 15.23 -17.71 -12.11
CA SER A 80 15.68 -16.41 -12.64
C SER A 80 14.64 -15.33 -12.41
N ILE A 81 13.36 -15.65 -12.60
CA ILE A 81 12.24 -14.74 -12.31
C ILE A 81 12.12 -14.52 -10.79
N ARG A 82 12.39 -15.56 -10.01
CA ARG A 82 12.28 -15.51 -8.56
C ARG A 82 13.39 -14.71 -7.89
N LEU A 83 14.63 -14.80 -8.36
CA LEU A 83 15.76 -14.04 -7.79
C LEU A 83 15.61 -12.52 -7.94
N GLU A 84 14.85 -12.08 -8.95
CA GLU A 84 14.50 -10.66 -9.14
C GLU A 84 13.37 -10.20 -8.20
N SER A 85 12.75 -11.10 -7.44
CA SER A 85 11.60 -10.82 -6.57
C SER A 85 12.00 -10.64 -5.10
N SER A 86 11.45 -9.62 -4.44
CA SER A 86 11.69 -9.34 -3.02
C SER A 86 10.53 -9.85 -2.17
N SER A 87 10.64 -11.02 -1.56
CA SER A 87 9.60 -11.49 -0.62
C SER A 87 10.14 -12.51 0.38
N GLY A 88 10.35 -12.10 1.62
CA GLY A 88 10.64 -12.99 2.75
C GLY A 88 10.04 -12.33 3.98
N GLY A 89 8.84 -12.74 4.36
CA GLY A 89 8.14 -12.22 5.52
C GLY A 89 7.93 -13.31 6.58
N ILE A 90 7.29 -12.96 7.70
CA ILE A 90 6.94 -13.89 8.78
C ILE A 90 6.19 -15.15 8.29
N PHE A 91 5.59 -15.05 7.12
CA PHE A 91 4.74 -16.04 6.51
C PHE A 91 5.42 -17.40 6.32
N THR A 92 6.74 -17.42 6.08
CA THR A 92 7.50 -18.67 5.98
C THR A 92 7.57 -19.44 7.30
N MET A 93 7.41 -18.78 8.46
CA MET A 93 7.32 -19.47 9.75
C MET A 93 6.10 -20.40 9.85
N TYR A 94 5.02 -20.08 9.12
CA TYR A 94 3.80 -20.89 9.07
C TYR A 94 3.81 -21.94 7.95
N HIS A 95 4.70 -21.76 6.96
CA HIS A 95 4.87 -22.63 5.80
C HIS A 95 6.36 -22.94 5.57
N PRO A 96 7.02 -23.69 6.46
CA PRO A 96 8.45 -24.01 6.32
C PRO A 96 8.74 -24.82 5.06
N GLU A 97 7.77 -25.57 4.53
CA GLU A 97 7.86 -26.27 3.25
C GLU A 97 7.99 -25.32 2.04
N MET A 98 7.61 -24.06 2.22
CA MET A 98 7.72 -23.01 1.22
C MET A 98 8.96 -22.12 1.43
N ASP A 99 9.81 -22.43 2.42
CA ASP A 99 11.02 -21.67 2.70
C ASP A 99 12.27 -22.39 2.20
N ASP A 100 12.77 -21.96 1.05
CA ASP A 100 14.03 -22.41 0.48
C ASP A 100 15.08 -21.28 0.44
N ASN A 101 14.90 -20.23 1.24
CA ASN A 101 15.73 -19.01 1.28
C ASN A 101 15.79 -18.21 -0.05
N LYS A 102 14.92 -18.51 -1.03
CA LYS A 102 14.81 -17.73 -2.28
C LYS A 102 13.58 -16.83 -2.34
N GLY A 103 12.83 -16.79 -1.24
CA GLY A 103 11.72 -15.88 -1.04
C GLY A 103 10.36 -16.41 -1.51
N THR A 104 9.34 -16.14 -0.71
CA THR A 104 7.96 -16.59 -0.90
C THR A 104 7.02 -15.40 -0.71
N SER A 105 6.13 -15.21 -1.69
CA SER A 105 5.16 -14.11 -1.69
C SER A 105 3.84 -14.56 -1.08
N VAL A 106 3.16 -13.62 -0.43
CA VAL A 106 1.76 -13.78 -0.01
C VAL A 106 0.87 -13.18 -1.10
N VAL A 107 -0.09 -13.96 -1.57
CA VAL A 107 -1.07 -13.57 -2.59
C VAL A 107 -2.46 -13.55 -1.97
N LEU A 108 -3.10 -12.39 -2.00
CA LEU A 108 -4.48 -12.19 -1.53
C LEU A 108 -5.43 -12.08 -2.73
N LEU A 109 -6.17 -13.16 -3.00
CA LEU A 109 -7.11 -13.24 -4.10
C LEU A 109 -8.46 -12.66 -3.67
N ASN A 110 -8.63 -11.37 -3.92
CA ASN A 110 -9.78 -10.59 -3.46
C ASN A 110 -10.88 -10.42 -4.52
N SER A 111 -10.86 -11.16 -5.63
CA SER A 111 -11.93 -11.10 -6.64
C SER A 111 -11.95 -12.37 -7.49
N ASN A 112 -13.09 -12.62 -8.14
CA ASN A 112 -13.23 -13.71 -9.12
C ASN A 112 -12.26 -13.55 -10.31
N HIS A 113 -12.04 -12.31 -10.77
CA HIS A 113 -11.08 -12.03 -11.83
C HIS A 113 -9.65 -12.38 -11.41
N GLY A 114 -9.22 -11.92 -10.21
CA GLY A 114 -7.90 -12.23 -9.68
C GLY A 114 -7.69 -13.73 -9.48
N LYS A 115 -8.69 -14.45 -8.98
CA LYS A 115 -8.65 -15.91 -8.85
C LYS A 115 -8.47 -16.60 -10.20
N THR A 116 -9.26 -16.21 -11.21
CA THR A 116 -9.17 -16.78 -12.57
C THR A 116 -7.77 -16.59 -13.17
N LEU A 117 -7.20 -15.38 -13.04
CA LEU A 117 -5.86 -15.09 -13.51
C LEU A 117 -4.81 -15.93 -12.77
N PHE A 118 -4.93 -16.05 -11.45
CA PHE A 118 -4.00 -16.83 -10.64
C PHE A 118 -4.06 -18.33 -10.95
N ASP A 119 -5.26 -18.87 -11.11
CA ASP A 119 -5.45 -20.27 -11.48
C ASP A 119 -4.90 -20.56 -12.89
N SER A 120 -4.91 -19.58 -13.80
CA SER A 120 -4.33 -19.71 -15.16
C SER A 120 -2.80 -19.84 -15.20
N ILE A 121 -2.11 -19.53 -14.10
CA ILE A 121 -0.65 -19.63 -13.96
C ILE A 121 -0.23 -20.71 -12.95
N ALA A 122 -1.17 -21.51 -12.45
CA ALA A 122 -0.93 -22.52 -11.40
C ALA A 122 0.17 -23.53 -11.78
N ASP A 123 0.37 -23.82 -13.07
CA ASP A 123 1.41 -24.70 -13.58
C ASP A 123 2.82 -24.06 -13.52
N LYS A 124 2.91 -22.73 -13.44
CA LYS A 124 4.16 -21.95 -13.43
C LYS A 124 4.63 -21.55 -12.03
N ILE A 125 3.81 -21.79 -11.01
CA ILE A 125 4.08 -21.42 -9.62
C ILE A 125 4.09 -22.63 -8.71
N VAL A 126 4.85 -22.55 -7.63
CA VAL A 126 4.63 -23.37 -6.44
C VAL A 126 3.71 -22.59 -5.54
N GLN A 127 2.67 -23.24 -5.01
CA GLN A 127 1.66 -22.58 -4.19
C GLN A 127 1.23 -23.46 -3.01
N CYS A 128 0.90 -22.82 -1.89
CA CYS A 128 0.34 -23.45 -0.69
C CYS A 128 -0.79 -22.58 -0.16
N GLU A 129 -1.96 -23.18 0.12
CA GLU A 129 -3.08 -22.48 0.77
C GLU A 129 -2.68 -22.04 2.18
N SER A 130 -3.18 -20.89 2.58
CA SER A 130 -2.89 -20.32 3.89
C SER A 130 -4.06 -19.52 4.44
N LYS A 131 -3.84 -18.95 5.62
CA LYS A 131 -4.82 -18.16 6.35
C LYS A 131 -4.51 -16.68 6.27
N LEU A 132 -5.55 -15.86 6.16
CA LEU A 132 -5.41 -14.41 6.11
C LEU A 132 -4.75 -13.87 7.39
N GLU A 133 -5.00 -14.49 8.54
CA GLU A 133 -4.46 -14.09 9.83
C GLU A 133 -2.92 -14.15 9.85
N TYR A 134 -2.32 -15.16 9.20
CA TYR A 134 -0.86 -15.30 9.11
C TYR A 134 -0.25 -14.18 8.27
N ALA A 135 -0.93 -13.77 7.20
CA ALA A 135 -0.54 -12.63 6.39
C ALA A 135 -0.63 -11.32 7.18
N ILE A 136 -1.73 -11.12 7.92
CA ILE A 136 -1.95 -9.91 8.74
C ILE A 136 -0.93 -9.81 9.87
N GLU A 137 -0.57 -10.92 10.51
CA GLU A 137 0.43 -10.91 11.58
C GLU A 137 1.80 -10.45 11.09
N GLY A 138 2.22 -10.94 9.91
CA GLY A 138 3.48 -10.51 9.28
C GLY A 138 3.44 -9.15 8.63
N ASN A 139 2.24 -8.69 8.28
CA ASN A 139 2.02 -7.42 7.62
C ASN A 139 0.71 -6.79 8.11
N PRO A 140 0.70 -6.15 9.29
CA PRO A 140 -0.50 -5.52 9.83
C PRO A 140 -1.01 -4.37 8.95
N CYS A 141 -0.18 -3.89 8.01
CA CYS A 141 -0.57 -2.90 7.01
C CYS A 141 -1.65 -3.39 6.03
N ILE A 142 -1.94 -4.70 6.00
CA ILE A 142 -3.08 -5.26 5.26
C ILE A 142 -4.42 -4.73 5.79
N VAL A 143 -4.55 -4.53 7.12
CA VAL A 143 -5.80 -4.13 7.76
C VAL A 143 -5.78 -2.72 8.36
N ARG A 144 -4.60 -2.16 8.62
CA ARG A 144 -4.48 -0.81 9.19
C ARG A 144 -3.17 -0.14 8.81
N SER A 145 -3.16 1.15 8.55
CA SER A 145 -1.91 1.88 8.29
C SER A 145 -0.96 1.82 9.49
N SER A 146 0.34 1.78 9.22
CA SER A 146 1.37 1.96 10.25
C SER A 146 1.34 3.38 10.82
N ASN A 147 1.71 3.51 12.09
CA ASN A 147 1.80 4.83 12.72
C ASN A 147 2.98 5.61 12.11
N PRO A 148 2.79 6.87 11.71
CA PRO A 148 3.89 7.68 11.21
C PRO A 148 4.93 7.88 12.31
N HIS A 149 6.21 7.74 11.95
CA HIS A 149 7.31 8.00 12.88
C HIS A 149 7.31 9.49 13.29
N PRO A 150 7.61 9.86 14.56
CA PRO A 150 7.57 11.25 15.02
C PRO A 150 8.44 12.21 14.21
N LYS A 151 9.58 11.74 13.68
CA LYS A 151 10.48 12.52 12.83
C LYS A 151 10.11 12.53 11.34
N ARG A 152 8.99 11.94 10.93
CA ARG A 152 8.56 11.85 9.52
C ARG A 152 8.51 13.23 8.87
N ALA A 153 7.88 14.22 9.52
CA ALA A 153 7.76 15.58 8.97
C ALA A 153 9.14 16.25 8.80
N GLU A 154 10.01 16.08 9.79
CA GLU A 154 11.39 16.60 9.74
C GLU A 154 12.22 15.94 8.63
N PHE A 155 12.07 14.63 8.44
CA PHE A 155 12.71 13.89 7.35
C PHE A 155 12.29 14.44 5.98
N PHE A 156 10.98 14.55 5.72
CA PHE A 156 10.49 15.05 4.42
C PHE A 156 10.86 16.52 4.19
N ALA A 157 10.93 17.35 5.24
CA ALA A 157 11.39 18.74 5.13
C ALA A 157 12.88 18.89 4.77
N ASN A 158 13.68 17.83 4.96
CA ASN A 158 15.10 17.78 4.62
C ASN A 158 15.40 16.94 3.38
N LEU A 159 14.39 16.28 2.78
CA LEU A 159 14.57 15.37 1.65
C LEU A 159 15.23 16.07 0.45
N ASP A 160 14.82 17.31 0.15
CA ASP A 160 15.37 18.10 -0.96
C ASP A 160 16.57 18.97 -0.55
N LYS A 161 16.97 18.94 0.73
CA LYS A 161 18.01 19.83 1.30
C LYS A 161 19.30 19.10 1.66
N CYS A 162 19.22 17.78 1.85
CA CYS A 162 20.31 16.94 2.31
C CYS A 162 20.54 15.79 1.34
N SER A 163 21.75 15.21 1.36
CA SER A 163 21.99 13.96 0.63
C SER A 163 21.22 12.81 1.27
N MET A 164 20.95 11.75 0.49
CA MET A 164 20.31 10.54 1.01
C MET A 164 21.12 9.93 2.17
N ASP A 165 22.45 9.95 2.08
CA ASP A 165 23.34 9.43 3.13
C ASP A 165 23.21 10.21 4.44
N ASP A 166 23.13 11.54 4.37
CA ASP A 166 22.91 12.38 5.55
C ASP A 166 21.56 12.08 6.21
N LEU A 167 20.52 11.88 5.40
CA LEU A 167 19.19 11.53 5.88
C LEU A 167 19.17 10.14 6.54
N ILE A 168 19.83 9.15 5.93
CA ILE A 168 19.95 7.80 6.51
C ILE A 168 20.67 7.88 7.86
N ASN A 169 21.83 8.54 7.93
CA ASN A 169 22.60 8.66 9.16
C ASN A 169 21.81 9.38 10.27
N LYS A 170 21.00 10.38 9.92
CA LYS A 170 20.24 11.19 10.88
C LYS A 170 18.95 10.52 11.35
N TYR A 171 18.20 9.86 10.46
CA TYR A 171 16.84 9.38 10.73
C TYR A 171 16.72 7.86 10.80
N SER A 172 17.65 7.14 10.18
CA SER A 172 17.72 5.67 10.19
C SER A 172 19.14 5.20 10.53
N PRO A 173 19.73 5.66 11.65
CA PRO A 173 21.08 5.26 12.02
C PRO A 173 21.14 3.74 12.18
N TYR A 174 22.19 3.14 11.64
CA TYR A 174 22.41 1.70 11.80
C TYR A 174 22.28 1.30 13.27
N PRO A 175 21.48 0.27 13.60
CA PRO A 175 21.38 -0.18 14.97
C PRO A 175 22.77 -0.53 15.50
N SER A 176 23.05 -0.15 16.74
CA SER A 176 24.32 -0.46 17.40
C SER A 176 24.57 -1.97 17.39
N PHE A 177 25.84 -2.38 17.41
CA PHE A 177 26.22 -3.80 17.39
C PHE A 177 25.42 -4.67 18.39
N PRO A 178 25.14 -4.23 19.62
CA PRO A 178 24.29 -4.98 20.55
C PRO A 178 22.86 -5.15 20.06
N LYS A 179 22.25 -4.12 19.45
CA LYS A 179 20.86 -4.19 18.93
C LYS A 179 20.70 -5.10 17.72
N ARG A 180 21.79 -5.44 17.03
CA ARG A 180 21.80 -6.37 15.89
C ARG A 180 21.87 -7.84 16.30
N MET A 181 22.25 -8.14 17.54
CA MET A 181 22.36 -9.52 18.05
C MET A 181 21.03 -10.08 18.57
N TYR A 182 20.02 -9.23 18.79
CA TYR A 182 18.74 -9.59 19.41
C TYR A 182 17.53 -9.49 18.44
N HIS A 183 17.78 -9.26 17.15
CA HIS A 183 16.78 -9.20 16.09
C HIS A 183 17.19 -10.08 14.92
#